data_AF-A0A6P2YJQ5-F1
#
_entry.id   AF-A0A6P2YJQ5-F1
#
_cell.length_a   1.000
_cell.length_b   1.000
_cell.length_c   1.000
_cell.angle_alpha   90.00
_cell.angle_beta   90.00
_cell.angle_gamma   90.00
#
_symmetry.space_group_name_H-M   'P 1'
#
loop_
_entity.id
_entity.type
_entity.pdbx_description
1 polymer ?
#
loop_
_entity_poly.entity_id
_entity_poly.type
_entity_poly.pdbx_seq_one_letter_code
_entity_poly.pdbx_strand_id
1 'polypeptide(L)'
;MSGEAPVKTTVNQWAAVAVLCAASAHAQEIYLQGGTQGVGIGAAVSFNSMLGAHADFNAIDLSHDFTVAGNRYQDDLKLRQGGLYADIFPWRGSGFRATLGLRFNDDDLRGVSVPTNGTYVFGGKRYPAMPGMYAVAEARYPTVMPYFGIGYGHRPASKGLGFVADLGVAYGIPKCSYTLSPELAAAAGPAKSQILASSGLDSLQQVMSRYRWYPVLQIGISYRF
;
A
#
# COMPACT_ATOMS: atom_id res chain seq x y z
N MET A 1 -20.98 -23.32 35.67
CA MET A 1 -19.87 -23.62 34.74
C MET A 1 -19.80 -22.48 33.75
N SER A 2 -19.00 -21.46 34.07
CA SER A 2 -18.83 -20.23 33.31
C SER A 2 -17.61 -20.40 32.40
N GLY A 3 -17.83 -20.46 31.08
CA GLY A 3 -16.76 -20.52 30.09
C GLY A 3 -16.38 -19.11 29.65
N GLU A 4 -15.30 -18.58 30.22
CA GLU A 4 -14.62 -17.38 29.69
C GLU A 4 -13.94 -17.72 28.36
N ALA A 5 -14.30 -16.99 27.31
CA ALA A 5 -13.61 -17.03 26.03
C ALA A 5 -12.30 -16.22 26.13
N PRO A 6 -11.15 -16.73 25.65
CA PRO A 6 -9.91 -15.99 25.71
C PRO A 6 -9.95 -14.84 24.69
N VAL A 7 -9.85 -13.62 25.19
CA VAL A 7 -9.58 -12.41 24.40
C VAL A 7 -8.25 -12.61 23.66
N LYS A 8 -8.30 -12.67 22.33
CA LYS A 8 -7.10 -12.62 21.48
C LYS A 8 -6.49 -11.23 21.58
N THR A 9 -5.51 -11.08 22.45
CA THR A 9 -4.60 -9.92 22.49
C THR A 9 -3.77 -9.91 21.22
N THR A 10 -4.20 -9.14 20.21
CA THR A 10 -3.33 -8.70 19.12
C THR A 10 -2.27 -7.78 19.72
N VAL A 11 -1.13 -8.37 20.05
CA VAL A 11 0.07 -7.66 20.46
C VAL A 11 0.55 -6.80 19.28
N ASN A 12 0.36 -5.49 19.41
CA ASN A 12 1.01 -4.45 18.61
C ASN A 12 2.53 -4.54 18.80
N GLN A 13 3.19 -5.41 18.05
CA GLN A 13 4.63 -5.64 18.12
C GLN A 13 5.46 -4.72 17.20
N TRP A 14 4.80 -3.80 16.48
CA TRP A 14 5.46 -2.87 15.55
C TRP A 14 6.28 -1.76 16.22
N ALA A 15 6.06 -1.50 17.52
CA ALA A 15 6.70 -0.36 18.19
C ALA A 15 8.10 -0.64 18.76
N ALA A 16 8.53 -1.90 18.91
CA ALA A 16 9.66 -2.19 19.81
C ALA A 16 11.03 -2.34 19.11
N VAL A 17 11.11 -2.67 17.82
CA VAL A 17 12.39 -3.03 17.20
C VAL A 17 13.15 -1.84 16.60
N ALA A 18 12.49 -0.71 16.33
CA ALA A 18 13.15 0.50 15.84
C ALA A 18 13.67 1.44 16.96
N VAL A 19 13.26 1.23 18.22
CA VAL A 19 13.52 2.18 19.32
C VAL A 19 14.92 2.02 19.92
N LEU A 20 15.56 0.84 19.79
CA LEU A 20 16.83 0.56 20.48
C LEU A 20 18.07 1.25 19.87
N CYS A 21 17.97 1.84 18.67
CA CYS A 21 19.06 2.67 18.10
C CYS A 21 18.71 4.18 18.02
N ALA A 22 17.48 4.58 18.36
CA ALA A 22 17.01 5.95 18.18
C ALA A 22 17.01 6.81 19.47
N ALA A 23 17.28 6.21 20.63
CA ALA A 23 17.13 6.87 21.94
C ALA A 23 18.07 8.06 22.21
N SER A 24 19.03 8.34 21.32
CA SER A 24 19.98 9.46 21.44
C SER A 24 19.95 10.44 20.27
N ALA A 25 19.06 10.24 19.28
CA ALA A 25 18.95 11.13 18.14
C ALA A 25 17.64 11.93 18.20
N HIS A 26 17.72 13.16 18.70
CA HIS A 26 16.65 14.14 18.51
C HIS A 26 16.39 14.28 17.00
N ALA A 27 15.15 14.10 16.55
CA ALA A 27 14.76 14.42 15.19
C ALA A 27 15.22 15.85 14.88
N GLN A 28 16.11 15.99 13.89
CA GLN A 28 16.68 17.29 13.53
C GLN A 28 15.74 18.02 12.58
N GLU A 29 14.93 17.28 11.84
CA GLU A 29 14.08 17.80 10.78
C GLU A 29 12.71 17.14 10.82
N ILE A 30 11.67 17.94 10.64
CA ILE A 30 10.31 17.49 10.37
C ILE A 30 9.91 17.93 8.96
N TYR A 31 9.01 17.20 8.32
CA TYR A 31 8.55 17.54 6.98
C TYR A 31 7.08 17.17 6.76
N LEU A 32 6.49 17.89 5.81
CA LEU A 32 5.18 17.62 5.24
C LEU A 32 5.38 17.26 3.78
N GLN A 33 4.71 16.20 3.32
CA GLN A 33 4.82 15.75 1.94
C GLN A 33 3.46 15.37 1.34
N GLY A 34 3.38 15.39 0.03
CA GLY A 34 2.20 15.01 -0.74
C GLY A 34 2.59 14.42 -2.10
N GLY A 35 1.86 13.39 -2.53
CA GLY A 35 2.22 12.65 -3.72
C GLY A 35 1.37 11.41 -3.95
N THR A 36 1.94 10.39 -4.60
CA THR A 36 1.20 9.18 -5.01
C THR A 36 0.70 8.34 -3.83
N GLN A 37 1.20 8.59 -2.63
CA GLN A 37 0.79 7.88 -1.42
C GLN A 37 -0.09 8.72 -0.50
N GLY A 38 -0.59 9.85 -1.01
CA GLY A 38 -1.36 10.81 -0.21
C GLY A 38 -0.51 11.89 0.43
N VAL A 39 -1.11 12.55 1.42
CA VAL A 39 -0.48 13.61 2.20
C VAL A 39 0.00 13.01 3.52
N GLY A 40 1.19 13.42 3.95
CA GLY A 40 1.82 12.84 5.12
C GLY A 40 2.76 13.78 5.84
N ILE A 41 3.18 13.30 7.01
CA ILE A 41 4.17 13.95 7.85
C ILE A 41 5.33 12.98 8.08
N GLY A 42 6.52 13.52 8.29
CA GLY A 42 7.66 12.69 8.63
C GLY A 42 8.72 13.44 9.42
N ALA A 43 9.72 12.67 9.85
CA ALA A 43 10.87 13.16 10.57
C ALA A 43 12.14 12.53 10.01
N ALA A 44 13.22 13.31 10.00
CA ALA A 44 14.52 12.86 9.55
C ALA A 44 15.62 13.19 10.57
N VAL A 45 16.62 12.31 10.58
CA VAL A 45 17.82 12.41 11.40
C VAL A 45 19.01 12.20 10.48
N SER A 46 19.96 13.13 10.49
CA SER A 46 21.26 12.90 9.87
C SER A 46 22.26 12.45 10.93
N PHE A 47 22.92 11.31 10.70
CA PHE A 47 23.96 10.81 11.61
C PHE A 47 25.32 11.45 11.31
N ASN A 48 25.61 11.67 10.02
CA ASN A 48 26.80 12.35 9.54
C ASN A 48 26.56 12.96 8.15
N SER A 49 27.61 13.43 7.47
CA SER A 49 27.50 14.05 6.14
C SER A 49 27.12 13.09 5.00
N MET A 50 27.15 11.77 5.24
CA MET A 50 26.93 10.71 4.27
C MET A 50 25.72 9.83 4.63
N LEU A 51 25.35 9.71 5.90
CA LEU A 51 24.32 8.80 6.39
C LEU A 51 23.25 9.54 7.16
N GLY A 52 22.00 9.21 6.87
CA GLY A 52 20.81 9.62 7.61
C GLY A 52 19.75 8.53 7.62
N ALA A 53 18.66 8.81 8.31
CA ALA A 53 17.46 8.00 8.30
C ALA A 53 16.24 8.92 8.35
N HIS A 54 15.14 8.47 7.78
CA HIS A 54 13.86 9.14 7.90
C HIS A 54 12.72 8.15 8.08
N ALA A 55 11.62 8.68 8.59
CA ALA A 55 10.37 7.96 8.79
C ALA A 55 9.22 8.87 8.42
N ASP A 56 8.21 8.33 7.75
CA ASP A 56 6.98 9.04 7.45
C ASP A 56 5.74 8.21 7.69
N PHE A 57 4.63 8.95 7.81
CA PHE A 57 3.27 8.44 7.85
C PHE A 57 2.43 9.27 6.88
N ASN A 58 1.78 8.60 5.93
CA ASN A 58 0.92 9.19 4.91
C ASN A 58 -0.47 8.59 5.02
N ALA A 59 -1.47 9.44 4.85
CA ALA A 59 -2.86 9.03 4.76
C ALA A 59 -3.55 9.74 3.59
N ILE A 60 -4.39 9.00 2.88
CA ILE A 60 -5.35 9.58 1.94
C ILE A 60 -6.66 8.81 2.03
N ASP A 61 -7.73 9.57 2.11
CA ASP A 61 -9.09 9.08 1.97
C ASP A 61 -9.55 9.45 0.55
N LEU A 62 -9.65 8.47 -0.35
CA LEU A 62 -10.09 8.68 -1.73
C LEU A 62 -11.29 7.77 -2.06
N SER A 63 -12.41 8.38 -2.45
CA SER A 63 -13.57 7.68 -3.01
C SER A 63 -13.51 7.73 -4.53
N HIS A 64 -13.25 6.60 -5.21
CA HIS A 64 -13.20 6.56 -6.69
C HIS A 64 -13.80 5.26 -7.26
N ASP A 65 -14.71 5.40 -8.23
CA ASP A 65 -15.27 4.28 -8.99
C ASP A 65 -14.27 3.78 -10.04
N PHE A 66 -14.04 2.46 -10.16
CA PHE A 66 -13.18 1.89 -11.20
C PHE A 66 -13.87 0.79 -12.03
N THR A 67 -13.32 0.50 -13.21
CA THR A 67 -13.83 -0.54 -14.13
C THR A 67 -12.70 -1.52 -14.48
N VAL A 68 -12.89 -2.81 -14.15
CA VAL A 68 -11.94 -3.89 -14.50
C VAL A 68 -12.68 -4.95 -15.30
N ALA A 69 -12.11 -5.36 -16.43
CA ALA A 69 -12.66 -6.41 -17.30
C ALA A 69 -14.15 -6.19 -17.73
N GLY A 70 -14.61 -4.93 -17.80
CA GLY A 70 -15.97 -4.57 -18.21
C GLY A 70 -17.02 -4.55 -17.09
N ASN A 71 -16.62 -4.86 -15.84
CA ASN A 71 -17.47 -4.74 -14.66
C ASN A 71 -17.12 -3.45 -13.91
N ARG A 72 -18.15 -2.73 -13.44
CA ARG A 72 -18.00 -1.53 -12.61
C ARG A 72 -17.85 -1.94 -11.14
N TYR A 73 -16.95 -1.28 -10.43
CA TYR A 73 -16.64 -1.52 -9.02
C TYR A 73 -16.74 -0.17 -8.29
N GLN A 74 -17.48 -0.14 -7.18
CA GLN A 74 -17.50 0.97 -6.22
C GLN A 74 -16.55 0.61 -5.07
N ASP A 75 -15.60 1.49 -4.75
CA ASP A 75 -14.58 1.22 -3.73
C ASP A 75 -14.34 2.45 -2.84
N ASP A 76 -14.15 2.18 -1.54
CA ASP A 76 -13.84 3.15 -0.49
C ASP A 76 -12.37 2.96 -0.09
N LEU A 77 -11.48 3.73 -0.72
CA LEU A 77 -10.04 3.54 -0.59
C LEU A 77 -9.51 4.36 0.60
N LYS A 78 -9.23 3.68 1.71
CA LYS A 78 -8.53 4.24 2.88
C LYS A 78 -7.08 3.76 2.87
N LEU A 79 -6.17 4.63 2.44
CA LEU A 79 -4.74 4.31 2.41
C LEU A 79 -4.10 4.87 3.67
N ARG A 80 -3.55 3.96 4.50
CA ARG A 80 -2.71 4.31 5.64
C ARG A 80 -1.39 3.60 5.46
N GLN A 81 -0.35 4.39 5.25
CA GLN A 81 0.95 3.87 4.88
C GLN A 81 2.02 4.62 5.65
N GLY A 82 3.03 3.90 6.13
CA GLY A 82 4.21 4.49 6.74
C GLY A 82 5.47 3.87 6.18
N GLY A 83 6.61 4.43 6.54
CA GLY A 83 7.88 3.87 6.11
C GLY A 83 9.02 4.23 7.04
N LEU A 84 10.05 3.39 6.99
CA LEU A 84 11.34 3.60 7.65
C LEU A 84 12.43 3.43 6.61
N TYR A 85 13.34 4.39 6.58
CA TYR A 85 14.27 4.54 5.48
C TYR A 85 15.65 4.92 5.98
N ALA A 86 16.67 4.39 5.33
CA ALA A 86 18.06 4.75 5.45
C ALA A 86 18.49 5.52 4.20
N ASP A 87 19.17 6.64 4.41
CA ASP A 87 19.62 7.53 3.35
C ASP A 87 21.13 7.57 3.27
N ILE A 88 21.64 7.46 2.05
CA ILE A 88 23.04 7.58 1.72
C ILE A 88 23.19 8.81 0.82
N PHE A 89 24.00 9.78 1.23
CA PHE A 89 24.32 10.99 0.49
C PHE A 89 25.67 10.80 -0.22
N PRO A 90 25.70 10.43 -1.52
CA PRO A 90 26.94 10.04 -2.19
C PRO A 90 27.85 11.25 -2.47
N TRP A 91 27.26 12.44 -2.62
CA TRP A 91 27.98 13.66 -2.95
C TRP A 91 28.00 14.66 -1.80
N ARG A 92 29.19 15.14 -1.46
CA ARG A 92 29.36 16.23 -0.50
C ARG A 92 28.75 17.52 -1.05
N GLY A 93 28.01 18.25 -0.21
CA GLY A 93 27.34 19.49 -0.58
C GLY A 93 26.01 19.32 -1.34
N SER A 94 25.68 18.11 -1.79
CA SER A 94 24.45 17.83 -2.51
C SER A 94 23.31 17.40 -1.57
N GLY A 95 22.08 17.82 -1.89
CA GLY A 95 20.86 17.31 -1.27
C GLY A 95 20.43 15.94 -1.81
N PHE A 96 21.06 15.44 -2.87
CA PHE A 96 20.75 14.14 -3.46
C PHE A 96 21.11 12.98 -2.53
N ARG A 97 20.16 12.07 -2.37
CA ARG A 97 20.28 10.85 -1.56
C ARG A 97 19.83 9.63 -2.34
N ALA A 98 20.47 8.51 -2.07
CA ALA A 98 19.93 7.18 -2.37
C ALA A 98 19.28 6.64 -1.10
N THR A 99 18.09 6.05 -1.24
CA THR A 99 17.25 5.64 -0.13
C THR A 99 16.94 4.16 -0.22
N LEU A 100 17.13 3.45 0.90
CA LEU A 100 16.75 2.05 1.09
C LEU A 100 15.83 1.98 2.29
N GLY A 101 14.71 1.27 2.20
CA GLY A 101 13.80 1.20 3.35
C GLY A 101 12.80 0.08 3.31
N LEU A 102 11.92 0.13 4.30
CA LEU A 102 10.76 -0.72 4.42
C LEU A 102 9.53 0.17 4.48
N ARG A 103 8.56 -0.15 3.62
CA ARG A 103 7.24 0.45 3.64
C ARG A 103 6.28 -0.46 4.38
N PHE A 104 5.49 0.14 5.26
CA PHE A 104 4.40 -0.50 5.97
C PHE A 104 3.09 -0.02 5.36
N ASN A 105 2.26 -0.94 4.90
CA ASN A 105 0.92 -0.64 4.43
C ASN A 105 -0.11 -1.40 5.25
N ASP A 106 -1.29 -0.82 5.36
CA ASP A 106 -2.51 -1.55 5.70
C ASP A 106 -3.57 -1.35 4.61
N ASP A 107 -3.09 -1.20 3.37
CA ASP A 107 -3.94 -0.96 2.22
C ASP A 107 -4.76 -2.23 1.90
N ASP A 108 -6.08 -2.08 1.83
CA ASP A 108 -7.00 -3.10 1.33
C ASP A 108 -7.67 -2.55 0.07
N LEU A 109 -7.45 -3.21 -1.08
CA LEU A 109 -8.13 -2.91 -2.33
C LEU A 109 -9.20 -3.98 -2.55
N ARG A 110 -10.47 -3.59 -2.38
CA ARG A 110 -11.61 -4.51 -2.44
C ARG A 110 -12.54 -4.16 -3.59
N GLY A 111 -12.48 -4.96 -4.66
CA GLY A 111 -13.42 -4.86 -5.76
C GLY A 111 -14.63 -5.77 -5.60
N VAL A 112 -15.82 -5.20 -5.36
CA VAL A 112 -17.11 -5.91 -5.54
C VAL A 112 -17.65 -5.73 -6.96
N SER A 113 -17.82 -6.81 -7.72
CA SER A 113 -18.30 -6.72 -9.10
C SER A 113 -19.80 -6.38 -9.16
N VAL A 114 -20.12 -5.25 -9.80
CA VAL A 114 -21.51 -4.85 -10.10
C VAL A 114 -21.87 -5.35 -11.50
N PRO A 115 -23.02 -6.01 -11.70
CA PRO A 115 -23.39 -6.56 -13.00
C PRO A 115 -23.64 -5.44 -14.02
N THR A 116 -23.00 -5.53 -15.19
CA THR A 116 -23.21 -4.59 -16.30
C THR A 116 -24.30 -5.12 -17.22
N ASN A 117 -25.42 -4.39 -17.34
CA ASN A 117 -26.54 -4.73 -18.23
C ASN A 117 -27.14 -6.13 -18.01
N GLY A 118 -27.22 -6.56 -16.74
CA GLY A 118 -27.79 -7.87 -16.38
C GLY A 118 -26.93 -9.07 -16.79
N THR A 119 -25.64 -8.86 -17.07
CA THR A 119 -24.70 -9.94 -17.44
C THR A 119 -23.33 -9.77 -16.79
N TYR A 120 -22.68 -10.89 -16.46
CA TYR A 120 -21.28 -10.97 -16.07
C TYR A 120 -20.44 -11.59 -17.19
N VAL A 121 -19.20 -11.12 -17.35
CA VAL A 121 -18.23 -11.73 -18.25
C VAL A 121 -17.20 -12.52 -17.42
N PHE A 122 -17.20 -13.84 -17.57
CA PHE A 122 -16.17 -14.73 -17.01
C PHE A 122 -15.43 -15.42 -18.15
N GLY A 123 -14.09 -15.28 -18.22
CA GLY A 123 -13.28 -15.92 -19.27
C GLY A 123 -13.75 -15.62 -20.70
N GLY A 124 -14.25 -14.40 -20.95
CA GLY A 124 -14.80 -13.98 -22.25
C GLY A 124 -16.23 -14.45 -22.55
N LYS A 125 -16.87 -15.23 -21.66
CA LYS A 125 -18.25 -15.70 -21.83
C LYS A 125 -19.22 -14.88 -20.98
N ARG A 126 -20.38 -14.55 -21.55
CA ARG A 126 -21.46 -13.81 -20.89
C ARG A 126 -22.38 -14.75 -20.12
N TYR A 127 -22.64 -14.44 -18.87
CA TYR A 127 -23.57 -15.13 -17.99
C TYR A 127 -24.64 -14.15 -17.53
N PRO A 128 -25.94 -14.49 -17.64
CA PRO A 128 -27.00 -13.64 -17.10
C PRO A 128 -26.83 -13.49 -15.58
N ALA A 129 -26.89 -12.25 -15.12
CA ALA A 129 -26.74 -11.87 -13.72
C ALA A 129 -28.12 -11.46 -13.18
N MET A 130 -28.69 -12.29 -12.32
CA MET A 130 -29.90 -11.96 -11.57
C MET A 130 -29.55 -11.12 -10.33
N PRO A 131 -30.49 -10.34 -9.77
CA PRO A 131 -30.27 -9.64 -8.51
C PRO A 131 -29.78 -10.59 -7.42
N GLY A 132 -28.68 -10.24 -6.73
CA GLY A 132 -28.06 -11.08 -5.69
C GLY A 132 -26.88 -11.94 -6.15
N MET A 133 -26.66 -12.10 -7.46
CA MET A 133 -25.45 -12.76 -7.97
C MET A 133 -24.33 -11.73 -8.12
N TYR A 134 -23.19 -11.97 -7.46
CA TYR A 134 -21.96 -11.17 -7.59
C TYR A 134 -20.70 -12.03 -7.44
N ALA A 135 -19.56 -11.48 -7.85
CA ALA A 135 -18.22 -11.97 -7.54
C ALA A 135 -17.41 -10.89 -6.80
N VAL A 136 -16.61 -11.28 -5.81
CA VAL A 136 -15.71 -10.39 -5.08
C VAL A 136 -14.29 -10.72 -5.49
N ALA A 137 -13.57 -9.73 -5.98
CA ALA A 137 -12.15 -9.80 -6.30
C ALA A 137 -11.41 -8.92 -5.29
N GLU A 138 -10.51 -9.52 -4.52
CA GLU A 138 -9.72 -8.79 -3.52
C GLU A 138 -8.24 -8.92 -3.86
N ALA A 139 -7.50 -7.82 -3.76
CA ALA A 139 -6.06 -7.82 -3.97
C ALA A 139 -5.40 -7.00 -2.86
N ARG A 140 -4.67 -7.68 -1.98
CA ARG A 140 -4.03 -7.05 -0.83
C ARG A 140 -2.52 -7.07 -0.96
N TYR A 141 -1.88 -5.92 -0.90
CA TYR A 141 -0.42 -5.85 -0.85
C TYR A 141 0.13 -6.43 0.46
N PRO A 142 1.38 -6.93 0.47
CA PRO A 142 2.03 -7.33 1.70
C PRO A 142 2.17 -6.14 2.65
N THR A 143 1.87 -6.36 3.94
CA THR A 143 2.00 -5.37 5.02
C THR A 143 3.36 -4.71 5.08
N VAL A 144 4.42 -5.44 4.70
CA VAL A 144 5.80 -4.93 4.63
C VAL A 144 6.32 -5.11 3.21
N MET A 145 6.80 -4.02 2.62
CA MET A 145 7.39 -4.01 1.28
C MET A 145 8.77 -3.37 1.32
N PRO A 146 9.83 -4.04 0.82
CA PRO A 146 11.11 -3.38 0.61
C PRO A 146 10.97 -2.23 -0.39
N TYR A 147 11.71 -1.14 -0.13
CA TYR A 147 11.68 0.09 -0.89
C TYR A 147 13.09 0.52 -1.31
N PHE A 148 13.20 1.00 -2.54
CA PHE A 148 14.41 1.58 -3.09
C PHE A 148 14.05 2.87 -3.81
N GLY A 149 14.83 3.92 -3.61
CA GLY A 149 14.57 5.19 -4.26
C GLY A 149 15.78 6.13 -4.30
N ILE A 150 15.55 7.25 -4.95
CA ILE A 150 16.41 8.42 -4.93
C ILE A 150 15.57 9.58 -4.39
N GLY A 151 16.23 10.48 -3.67
CA GLY A 151 15.57 11.65 -3.13
C GLY A 151 16.46 12.88 -3.15
N TYR A 152 15.87 13.99 -2.75
CA TYR A 152 16.53 15.25 -2.53
C TYR A 152 16.00 15.86 -1.22
N GLY A 153 16.89 16.31 -0.33
CA GLY A 153 16.51 16.92 0.95
C GLY A 153 17.20 16.25 2.14
N HIS A 154 16.73 16.52 3.37
CA HIS A 154 17.20 15.91 4.62
C HIS A 154 18.70 16.00 4.93
N ARG A 155 19.44 16.83 4.18
CA ARG A 155 20.87 17.02 4.34
C ARG A 155 21.14 17.91 5.56
N PRO A 156 22.20 17.65 6.35
CA PRO A 156 22.78 18.62 7.28
C PRO A 156 23.19 19.91 6.56
N ALA A 157 22.32 20.91 6.55
CA ALA A 157 22.54 22.28 6.10
C ALA A 157 22.19 23.24 7.25
N SER A 158 22.07 24.54 6.98
CA SER A 158 21.60 25.54 7.94
C SER A 158 20.21 25.17 8.51
N LYS A 159 19.89 25.67 9.71
CA LYS A 159 18.53 25.64 10.25
C LYS A 159 17.58 26.40 9.33
N GLY A 160 16.32 26.00 9.29
CA GLY A 160 15.27 26.68 8.52
C GLY A 160 14.51 25.76 7.56
N LEU A 161 13.82 26.39 6.61
CA LEU A 161 12.98 25.72 5.63
C LEU A 161 13.82 25.00 4.56
N GLY A 162 13.37 23.82 4.19
CA GLY A 162 13.95 22.97 3.15
C GLY A 162 12.89 22.42 2.21
N PHE A 163 13.36 21.83 1.12
CA PHE A 163 12.54 21.12 0.15
C PHE A 163 12.90 19.64 0.19
N VAL A 164 11.90 18.78 0.12
CA VAL A 164 12.06 17.33 0.07
C VAL A 164 11.37 16.76 -1.16
N ALA A 165 12.00 15.80 -1.81
CA ALA A 165 11.41 15.06 -2.92
C ALA A 165 11.94 13.64 -2.92
N ASP A 166 11.07 12.68 -3.21
CA ASP A 166 11.40 11.26 -3.28
C ASP A 166 10.77 10.60 -4.48
N LEU A 167 11.59 9.85 -5.20
CA LEU A 167 11.19 9.01 -6.31
C LEU A 167 11.73 7.59 -6.04
N GLY A 168 10.84 6.62 -5.95
CA GLY A 168 11.26 5.26 -5.69
C GLY A 168 10.22 4.22 -6.07
N VAL A 169 10.51 2.99 -5.68
CA VAL A 169 9.68 1.84 -5.95
C VAL A 169 9.67 0.93 -4.73
N ALA A 170 8.48 0.53 -4.31
CA ALA A 170 8.29 -0.54 -3.36
C ALA A 170 8.01 -1.85 -4.10
N TYR A 171 8.53 -2.96 -3.58
CA TYR A 171 8.30 -4.29 -4.15
C TYR A 171 7.42 -5.12 -3.23
N GLY A 172 6.30 -5.63 -3.75
CA GLY A 172 5.39 -6.48 -3.00
C GLY A 172 4.46 -7.25 -3.92
N ILE A 173 4.31 -8.55 -3.69
CA ILE A 173 3.41 -9.40 -4.49
C ILE A 173 2.02 -9.37 -3.85
N PRO A 174 0.98 -8.84 -4.53
CA PRO A 174 -0.37 -8.81 -3.99
C PRO A 174 -0.92 -10.23 -3.76
N LYS A 175 -1.48 -10.46 -2.58
CA LYS A 175 -2.32 -11.64 -2.32
C LYS A 175 -3.68 -11.42 -2.95
N CYS A 176 -4.06 -12.28 -3.88
CA CYS A 176 -5.32 -12.18 -4.60
C CYS A 176 -6.32 -13.21 -4.06
N SER A 177 -7.56 -12.81 -3.87
CA SER A 177 -8.70 -13.67 -3.53
C SER A 177 -9.81 -13.45 -4.56
N TYR A 178 -10.54 -14.51 -4.92
CA TYR A 178 -11.66 -14.44 -5.84
C TYR A 178 -12.79 -15.33 -5.33
N THR A 179 -13.92 -14.73 -4.97
CA THR A 179 -15.07 -15.46 -4.39
C THR A 179 -16.35 -15.18 -5.17
N LEU A 180 -17.21 -16.19 -5.26
CA LEU A 180 -18.53 -16.08 -5.87
C LEU A 180 -19.58 -16.00 -4.77
N SER A 181 -20.64 -15.23 -5.00
CA SER A 181 -21.85 -15.27 -4.17
C SER A 181 -22.45 -16.68 -4.12
N PRO A 182 -23.08 -17.09 -3.00
CA PRO A 182 -23.74 -18.38 -2.87
C PRO A 182 -24.75 -18.66 -3.99
N GLU A 183 -25.51 -17.64 -4.39
CA GLU A 183 -26.54 -17.69 -5.44
C GLU A 183 -25.92 -17.99 -6.80
N LEU A 184 -24.79 -17.34 -7.13
CA LEU A 184 -24.07 -17.57 -8.37
C LEU A 184 -23.38 -18.95 -8.40
N ALA A 185 -22.82 -19.37 -7.27
CA ALA A 185 -22.22 -20.70 -7.13
C ALA A 185 -23.27 -21.81 -7.29
N ALA A 186 -24.46 -21.63 -6.70
CA ALA A 186 -25.58 -22.55 -6.82
C ALA A 186 -26.11 -22.63 -8.27
N ALA A 187 -26.25 -21.48 -8.95
CA ALA A 187 -26.71 -21.43 -10.33
C ALA A 187 -25.73 -22.08 -11.31
N ALA A 188 -24.41 -21.96 -11.08
CA ALA A 188 -23.40 -22.61 -11.91
C ALA A 188 -23.30 -24.13 -11.65
N GLY A 189 -23.64 -24.57 -10.44
CA GLY A 189 -23.43 -25.94 -9.95
C GLY A 189 -22.01 -26.16 -9.41
N PRO A 190 -21.80 -27.21 -8.58
CA PRO A 190 -20.59 -27.38 -7.78
C PRO A 190 -19.30 -27.54 -8.60
N ALA A 191 -19.34 -28.26 -9.73
CA ALA A 191 -18.15 -28.43 -10.57
C ALA A 191 -17.76 -27.16 -11.35
N LYS A 192 -18.75 -26.39 -11.84
CA LYS A 192 -18.49 -25.19 -12.65
C LYS A 192 -18.17 -23.96 -11.80
N SER A 193 -18.78 -23.83 -10.62
CA SER A 193 -18.47 -22.74 -9.68
C SER A 193 -17.01 -22.74 -9.25
N GLN A 194 -16.43 -23.92 -8.98
CA GLN A 194 -15.01 -24.04 -8.64
C GLN A 194 -14.10 -23.60 -9.79
N ILE A 195 -14.41 -24.00 -11.04
CA ILE A 195 -13.67 -23.62 -12.24
C ILE A 195 -13.78 -22.11 -12.51
N LEU A 196 -14.96 -21.53 -12.30
CA LEU A 196 -15.18 -20.09 -12.45
C LEU A 196 -14.35 -19.31 -11.42
N ALA A 197 -14.37 -19.74 -10.15
CA ALA A 197 -13.59 -19.11 -9.10
C ALA A 197 -12.08 -19.19 -9.36
N SER A 198 -11.57 -20.36 -9.75
CA SER A 198 -10.14 -20.54 -10.06
C SER A 198 -9.71 -19.74 -11.30
N SER A 199 -10.50 -19.77 -12.38
CA SER A 199 -10.18 -18.99 -13.59
C SER A 199 -10.20 -17.48 -13.35
N GLY A 200 -11.12 -16.99 -12.50
CA GLY A 200 -11.18 -15.60 -12.06
C GLY A 200 -9.96 -15.23 -11.21
N LEU A 201 -9.56 -16.11 -10.30
CA LEU A 201 -8.36 -15.96 -9.49
C LEU A 201 -7.09 -15.91 -10.34
N ASP A 202 -6.93 -16.83 -11.30
CA ASP A 202 -5.76 -16.89 -12.19
C ASP A 202 -5.65 -15.60 -13.03
N SER A 203 -6.79 -15.12 -13.54
CA SER A 203 -6.85 -13.87 -14.29
C SER A 203 -6.47 -12.67 -13.43
N LEU A 204 -6.97 -12.61 -12.19
CA LEU A 204 -6.65 -11.57 -11.23
C LEU A 204 -5.17 -11.59 -10.86
N GLN A 205 -4.61 -12.77 -10.56
CA GLN A 205 -3.19 -12.96 -10.28
C GLN A 205 -2.33 -12.53 -11.47
N GLN A 206 -2.72 -12.87 -12.70
CA GLN A 206 -1.99 -12.49 -13.90
C GLN A 206 -1.93 -10.95 -14.05
N VAL A 207 -3.04 -10.26 -13.83
CA VAL A 207 -3.09 -8.79 -13.86
C VAL A 207 -2.26 -8.19 -12.72
N MET A 208 -2.50 -8.62 -11.47
CA MET A 208 -1.84 -8.10 -10.28
C MET A 208 -0.35 -8.40 -10.24
N SER A 209 0.11 -9.48 -10.90
CA SER A 209 1.53 -9.79 -11.01
C SER A 209 2.33 -8.70 -11.73
N ARG A 210 1.70 -7.87 -12.58
CA ARG A 210 2.36 -6.71 -13.21
C ARG A 210 2.53 -5.54 -12.25
N TYR A 211 1.68 -5.46 -11.23
CA TYR A 211 1.69 -4.42 -10.21
C TYR A 211 2.52 -4.80 -8.98
N ARG A 212 3.44 -5.77 -9.11
CA ARG A 212 4.38 -6.12 -8.03
C ARG A 212 5.35 -4.99 -7.67
N TRP A 213 5.54 -4.06 -8.60
CA TRP A 213 6.35 -2.86 -8.45
C TRP A 213 5.41 -1.68 -8.25
N TYR A 214 5.48 -1.07 -7.08
CA TYR A 214 4.63 0.05 -6.68
C TYR A 214 5.44 1.35 -6.75
N PRO A 215 5.28 2.18 -7.80
CA PRO A 215 6.02 3.42 -7.94
C PRO A 215 5.56 4.46 -6.91
N VAL A 216 6.53 5.20 -6.39
CA VAL A 216 6.35 6.20 -5.35
C VAL A 216 6.93 7.52 -5.84
N LEU A 217 6.12 8.56 -5.77
CA LEU A 217 6.57 9.94 -5.94
C LEU A 217 5.99 10.77 -4.79
N GLN A 218 6.86 11.46 -4.06
CA GLN A 218 6.51 12.37 -2.98
C GLN A 218 7.28 13.68 -3.15
N ILE A 219 6.62 14.79 -2.86
CA ILE A 219 7.25 16.11 -2.77
C ILE A 219 6.78 16.82 -1.51
N GLY A 220 7.60 17.71 -0.97
CA GLY A 220 7.28 18.31 0.30
C GLY A 220 8.18 19.46 0.72
N ILE A 221 7.85 19.99 1.88
CA ILE A 221 8.60 21.02 2.58
C ILE A 221 9.08 20.47 3.92
N SER A 222 10.29 20.85 4.31
CA SER A 222 10.85 20.46 5.60
C SER A 222 11.27 21.66 6.42
N TYR A 223 11.41 21.46 7.72
CA TYR A 223 11.94 22.44 8.64
C TYR A 223 12.94 21.77 9.56
N ARG A 224 14.18 22.26 9.56
CA ARG A 224 15.22 21.85 10.52
C ARG A 224 15.38 22.88 11.64
N PHE A 225 15.46 22.34 12.85
CA PHE A 225 15.69 23.06 14.11
C PHE A 225 17.15 23.29 14.46
#